data_AF-A0A316EPW1-F1
#
_entry.id   AF-A0A316EPW1-F1
#
_cell.length_a   1.000
_cell.length_b   1.000
_cell.length_c   1.000
_cell.angle_alpha   90.00
_cell.angle_beta   90.00
_cell.angle_gamma   90.00
#
_symmetry.space_group_name_H-M   'P 1'
#
loop_
_entity.id
_entity.type
_entity.pdbx_description
1 polymer ?
#
loop_
_entity_poly.entity_id
_entity_poly.type
_entity_poly.pdbx_seq_one_letter_code
_entity_poly.pdbx_strand_id
1 'polypeptide(L)'
;MTELLELRGVVEASPDAVAAVLLDVGPGGRSPLAATGTVEHDDGDEFVVIREGSRITVTVDRAARSVSEEGEWWYRGVTSVEPDPRGSLVIHRIFNVAPGHRWAVRMVSRGPLNAAPTAFATQLEQLSRHLGAAAWVITD
;
A
#
# COMPACT_ATOMS: atom_id res chain seq x y z
N MET A 1 -14.70 -10.47 0.53
CA MET A 1 -13.26 -10.19 0.42
C MET A 1 -12.50 -11.35 1.03
N THR A 2 -11.37 -11.75 0.46
CA THR A 2 -10.52 -12.84 1.00
C THR A 2 -9.09 -12.35 1.02
N GLU A 3 -8.43 -12.43 2.18
CA GLU A 3 -7.00 -12.10 2.29
C GLU A 3 -6.14 -13.14 1.57
N LEU A 4 -5.17 -12.68 0.80
CA LEU A 4 -4.25 -13.51 0.03
C LEU A 4 -2.82 -13.46 0.57
N LEU A 5 -2.43 -12.33 1.15
CA LEU A 5 -1.09 -12.08 1.68
C LEU A 5 -1.15 -10.96 2.71
N GLU A 6 -0.34 -11.10 3.75
CA GLU A 6 -0.01 -10.04 4.69
C GLU A 6 1.51 -9.95 4.79
N LEU A 7 2.03 -8.73 4.76
CA LEU A 7 3.43 -8.39 4.95
C LEU A 7 3.53 -7.35 6.06
N ARG A 8 4.57 -7.45 6.88
CA ARG A 8 4.77 -6.59 8.04
C ARG A 8 6.19 -6.05 8.07
N GLY A 9 6.34 -4.82 8.52
CA GLY A 9 7.64 -4.21 8.74
C GLY A 9 7.59 -3.16 9.82
N VAL A 10 8.72 -2.93 10.48
CA VAL A 10 8.86 -1.90 11.50
C VAL A 10 9.58 -0.70 10.90
N VAL A 11 9.15 0.49 11.28
CA VAL A 11 9.88 1.74 11.04
C VAL A 11 10.09 2.42 12.40
N GLU A 12 11.35 2.75 12.74
CA GLU A 12 11.74 3.41 14.00
C GLU A 12 11.41 4.92 13.99
N ALA A 13 10.16 5.24 13.66
CA ALA A 13 9.59 6.58 13.71
C ALA A 13 8.18 6.49 14.30
N SER A 14 7.65 7.63 14.77
CA SER A 14 6.29 7.64 15.34
C SER A 14 5.25 7.27 14.27
N PRO A 15 4.14 6.63 14.65
CA PRO A 15 3.06 6.30 13.70
C PRO A 15 2.54 7.52 12.94
N ASP A 16 2.52 8.70 13.57
CA ASP A 16 2.09 9.94 12.92
C ASP A 16 3.10 10.43 11.88
N ALA A 17 4.41 10.32 12.14
CA ALA A 17 5.44 10.67 11.17
C ALA A 17 5.42 9.74 9.96
N VAL A 18 5.27 8.43 10.21
CA VAL A 18 5.15 7.44 9.12
C VAL A 18 3.87 7.65 8.33
N ALA A 19 2.73 7.87 8.99
CA ALA A 19 1.47 8.17 8.31
C ALA A 19 1.55 9.46 7.49
N ALA A 20 2.21 10.51 7.99
CA ALA A 20 2.35 11.76 7.25
C ALA A 20 3.11 11.60 5.91
N VAL A 21 4.01 10.61 5.79
CA VAL A 21 4.66 10.26 4.52
C VAL A 21 3.80 9.27 3.74
N LEU A 22 3.31 8.22 4.38
CA LEU A 22 2.55 7.16 3.73
C LEU A 22 1.27 7.68 3.08
N LEU A 23 0.53 8.58 3.74
CA LEU A 23 -0.76 9.10 3.28
C LEU A 23 -0.62 10.23 2.24
N ASP A 24 0.60 10.70 2.00
CA ASP A 24 0.91 11.71 0.98
C ASP A 24 1.05 11.04 -0.41
N VAL A 25 -0.01 10.33 -0.83
CA VAL A 25 -0.07 9.49 -2.05
C VAL A 25 -0.56 10.23 -3.29
N GLY A 26 -1.01 11.47 -3.14
CA GLY A 26 -1.45 12.29 -4.26
C GLY A 26 -0.32 12.53 -5.28
N PRO A 27 -0.64 13.11 -6.46
CA PRO A 27 0.35 13.39 -7.50
C PRO A 27 1.49 14.28 -7.00
N GLY A 28 2.73 13.80 -7.14
CA GLY A 28 3.91 14.51 -6.63
C GLY A 28 4.06 14.45 -5.10
N GLY A 29 3.23 13.67 -4.42
CA GLY A 29 3.34 13.38 -2.99
C GLY A 29 4.57 12.53 -2.66
N ARG A 30 4.93 12.50 -1.37
CA ARG A 30 6.15 11.84 -0.87
C ARG A 30 6.00 10.35 -0.64
N SER A 31 4.77 9.82 -0.70
CA SER A 31 4.53 8.42 -0.40
C SER A 31 5.26 7.49 -1.38
N PRO A 32 5.85 6.39 -0.91
CA PRO A 32 6.30 5.28 -1.76
C PRO A 32 5.19 4.67 -2.62
N LEU A 33 3.94 4.86 -2.19
CA LEU A 33 2.73 4.41 -2.89
C LEU A 33 2.18 5.49 -3.83
N ALA A 34 2.77 6.69 -3.85
CA ALA A 34 2.31 7.74 -4.73
C ALA A 34 2.38 7.27 -6.19
N ALA A 35 1.24 7.31 -6.86
CA ALA A 35 1.14 6.83 -8.22
C ALA A 35 1.91 7.76 -9.17
N THR A 36 2.72 7.18 -10.06
CA THR A 36 3.38 7.90 -11.16
C THR A 36 2.45 8.13 -12.37
N GLY A 37 1.14 8.06 -12.15
CA GLY A 37 0.11 8.08 -13.19
C GLY A 37 -0.50 9.45 -13.46
N THR A 38 -1.40 9.50 -14.43
CA THR A 38 -2.28 10.65 -14.63
C THR A 38 -3.49 10.51 -13.71
N VAL A 39 -3.83 11.58 -13.00
CA VAL A 39 -5.05 11.63 -12.18
C VAL A 39 -6.24 11.99 -13.05
N GLU A 40 -7.25 11.14 -13.03
CA GLU A 40 -8.52 11.39 -13.73
C GLU A 40 -9.54 12.11 -12.84
N HIS A 41 -9.50 11.84 -11.54
CA HIS A 41 -10.41 12.41 -10.54
C HIS A 41 -9.70 12.48 -9.20
N ASP A 42 -9.92 13.55 -8.43
CA ASP A 42 -9.34 13.78 -7.11
C ASP A 42 -10.33 14.56 -6.24
N ASP A 43 -10.79 13.94 -5.16
CA ASP A 43 -11.60 14.58 -4.11
C ASP A 43 -10.80 14.83 -2.81
N GLY A 44 -9.48 14.61 -2.85
CA GLY A 44 -8.52 14.74 -1.76
C GLY A 44 -8.19 13.41 -1.09
N ASP A 45 -9.18 12.56 -0.87
CA ASP A 45 -9.03 11.29 -0.12
C ASP A 45 -9.31 10.08 -0.98
N GLU A 46 -10.01 10.24 -2.08
CA GLU A 46 -10.22 9.27 -3.12
C GLU A 46 -9.84 9.88 -4.46
N PHE A 47 -8.98 9.17 -5.19
CA PHE A 47 -8.58 9.58 -6.52
C PHE A 47 -8.33 8.37 -7.40
N VAL A 48 -8.46 8.59 -8.71
CA VAL A 48 -8.24 7.55 -9.71
C VAL A 48 -6.98 7.86 -10.49
N VAL A 49 -6.09 6.86 -10.57
CA VAL A 49 -4.84 6.94 -11.31
C VAL A 49 -4.81 5.91 -12.43
N ILE A 50 -4.26 6.30 -13.57
CA ILE A 50 -3.91 5.36 -14.64
C ILE A 50 -2.44 5.01 -14.53
N ARG A 51 -2.16 3.73 -14.27
CA ARG A 51 -0.80 3.18 -14.17
C ARG A 51 -0.66 2.01 -15.13
N GLU A 52 0.26 2.12 -16.08
CA GLU A 52 0.55 1.06 -17.06
C GLU A 52 -0.71 0.57 -17.83
N GLY A 53 -1.70 1.46 -18.03
CA GLY A 53 -2.97 1.14 -18.69
C GLY A 53 -4.07 0.62 -17.75
N SER A 54 -3.75 0.35 -16.49
CA SER A 54 -4.70 -0.06 -15.46
C SER A 54 -5.26 1.15 -14.71
N ARG A 55 -6.58 1.14 -14.48
CA ARG A 55 -7.28 2.11 -13.63
C ARG A 55 -7.22 1.63 -12.18
N ILE A 56 -6.65 2.44 -11.31
CA ILE A 56 -6.50 2.16 -9.88
C ILE A 56 -7.20 3.26 -9.11
N THR A 57 -8.16 2.88 -8.27
CA THR A 57 -8.76 3.76 -7.27
C THR A 57 -7.89 3.73 -6.01
N VAL A 58 -7.41 4.89 -5.59
CA VAL A 58 -6.65 5.08 -4.36
C VAL A 58 -7.57 5.76 -3.36
N THR A 59 -7.66 5.21 -2.15
CA THR A 59 -8.43 5.80 -1.04
C THR A 59 -7.52 5.96 0.18
N VAL A 60 -7.58 7.12 0.82
CA VAL A 60 -6.81 7.51 2.00
C VAL A 60 -7.76 7.60 3.18
N ASP A 61 -7.54 6.73 4.18
CA ASP A 61 -8.21 6.84 5.47
C ASP A 61 -7.23 7.39 6.50
N ARG A 62 -7.34 8.68 6.78
CA ARG A 62 -6.47 9.35 7.76
C ARG A 62 -6.73 8.93 9.19
N ALA A 63 -7.98 8.58 9.53
CA ALA A 63 -8.32 8.14 10.88
C ALA A 63 -7.72 6.76 11.17
N ALA A 64 -7.76 5.86 10.19
CA ALA A 64 -7.14 4.55 10.27
C ALA A 64 -5.64 4.53 9.92
N ARG A 65 -5.05 5.67 9.53
CA ARG A 65 -3.67 5.78 9.00
C ARG A 65 -3.39 4.73 7.93
N SER A 66 -4.28 4.64 6.95
CA SER A 66 -4.16 3.65 5.88
C SER A 66 -4.44 4.22 4.49
N VAL A 67 -3.86 3.57 3.49
CA VAL A 67 -4.15 3.78 2.07
C VAL A 67 -4.59 2.45 1.49
N SER A 68 -5.66 2.46 0.68
CA SER A 68 -6.05 1.33 -0.14
C SER A 68 -5.90 1.64 -1.61
N GLU A 69 -5.33 0.71 -2.37
CA GLU A 69 -5.28 0.73 -3.83
C GLU A 69 -6.14 -0.41 -4.36
N GLU A 70 -7.25 -0.10 -4.99
CA GLU A 70 -8.10 -1.06 -5.68
C GLU A 70 -7.94 -0.92 -7.18
N GLY A 71 -7.69 -2.04 -7.86
CA GLY A 71 -7.47 -2.04 -9.29
C GLY A 71 -7.78 -3.40 -9.89
N GLU A 72 -7.88 -3.44 -11.20
CA GLU A 72 -8.33 -4.62 -11.92
C GLU A 72 -9.70 -5.11 -11.40
N TRP A 73 -10.12 -6.31 -11.78
CA TRP A 73 -11.40 -6.87 -11.33
C TRP A 73 -11.32 -7.54 -9.95
N TRP A 74 -10.14 -7.65 -9.35
CA TRP A 74 -9.91 -8.52 -8.19
C TRP A 74 -9.02 -7.96 -7.09
N TYR A 75 -8.16 -6.98 -7.38
CA TYR A 75 -7.06 -6.61 -6.48
C TYR A 75 -7.48 -5.46 -5.57
N ARG A 76 -7.24 -5.62 -4.26
CA ARG A 76 -7.19 -4.51 -3.31
C ARG A 76 -5.98 -4.69 -2.41
N GLY A 77 -5.02 -3.76 -2.49
CA GLY A 77 -3.93 -3.62 -1.52
C GLY A 77 -4.33 -2.62 -0.45
N VAL A 78 -4.02 -2.91 0.81
CA VAL A 78 -4.21 -1.97 1.93
C VAL A 78 -2.92 -1.88 2.71
N THR A 79 -2.37 -0.67 2.85
CA THR A 79 -1.19 -0.40 3.67
C THR A 79 -1.61 0.47 4.85
N SER A 80 -1.41 -0.01 6.08
CA SER A 80 -1.77 0.69 7.32
C SER A 80 -0.58 0.88 8.24
N VAL A 81 -0.66 1.88 9.11
CA VAL A 81 0.34 2.16 10.14
C VAL A 81 -0.29 2.01 11.53
N GLU A 82 0.27 1.09 12.31
CA GLU A 82 -0.12 0.84 13.70
C GLU A 82 1.01 1.22 14.66
N PRO A 83 0.70 1.54 15.94
CA PRO A 83 1.72 1.72 16.97
C PRO A 83 2.52 0.43 17.24
N ASP A 84 3.83 0.55 17.36
CA ASP A 84 4.73 -0.53 17.77
C ASP A 84 5.68 -0.04 18.88
N PRO A 85 6.11 -0.86 19.85
CA PRO A 85 7.08 -0.45 20.87
C PRO A 85 8.38 0.15 20.33
N ARG A 86 8.79 -0.19 19.10
CA ARG A 86 9.98 0.37 18.43
C ARG A 86 9.70 1.61 17.58
N GLY A 87 8.43 2.01 17.44
CA GLY A 87 8.00 3.15 16.64
C GLY A 87 6.65 2.86 15.99
N SER A 88 6.68 2.26 14.81
CA SER A 88 5.47 1.94 14.05
C SER A 88 5.58 0.61 13.32
N LEU A 89 4.45 -0.06 13.21
CA LEU A 89 4.26 -1.27 12.42
C LEU A 89 3.53 -0.88 11.13
N VAL A 90 4.20 -1.05 10.00
CA VAL A 90 3.60 -0.93 8.67
C VAL A 90 3.12 -2.31 8.25
N ILE A 91 1.84 -2.42 7.94
CA ILE A 91 1.21 -3.67 7.51
C ILE A 91 0.68 -3.47 6.09
N HIS A 92 1.06 -4.35 5.18
CA HIS A 92 0.51 -4.39 3.83
C HIS A 92 -0.28 -5.68 3.63
N ARG A 93 -1.56 -5.57 3.29
CA ARG A 93 -2.45 -6.71 3.02
C ARG A 93 -2.94 -6.66 1.58
N ILE A 94 -2.94 -7.82 0.92
CA ILE A 94 -3.52 -7.99 -0.41
C ILE A 94 -4.77 -8.83 -0.29
N PHE A 95 -5.87 -8.34 -0.85
CA PHE A 95 -7.17 -8.99 -0.85
C PHE A 95 -7.67 -9.30 -2.25
N ASN A 96 -8.40 -10.40 -2.36
CA ASN A 96 -9.29 -10.69 -3.47
C ASN A 96 -10.67 -10.06 -3.21
N VAL A 97 -11.02 -9.07 -4.02
CA VAL A 97 -12.31 -8.37 -4.02
C VAL A 97 -13.21 -8.75 -5.21
N ALA A 98 -12.82 -9.74 -6.03
CA ALA A 98 -13.56 -10.06 -7.24
C ALA A 98 -15.03 -10.42 -6.99
N PRO A 99 -15.99 -9.79 -7.69
CA PRO A 99 -17.41 -10.11 -7.56
C PRO A 99 -17.75 -11.46 -8.21
N GLY A 100 -17.00 -11.86 -9.25
CA GLY A 100 -17.16 -13.12 -9.98
C GLY A 100 -15.82 -13.67 -10.46
N HIS A 101 -15.83 -14.86 -11.07
CA HIS A 101 -14.63 -15.52 -11.63
C HIS A 101 -13.45 -15.68 -10.65
N ARG A 102 -13.73 -15.83 -9.34
CA ARG A 102 -12.70 -15.93 -8.29
C ARG A 102 -11.70 -17.07 -8.48
N TRP A 103 -12.09 -18.11 -9.21
CA TRP A 103 -11.18 -19.20 -9.56
C TRP A 103 -10.00 -18.72 -10.42
N ALA A 104 -10.22 -17.74 -11.32
CA ALA A 104 -9.19 -17.20 -12.19
C ALA A 104 -8.18 -16.34 -11.40
N VAL A 105 -8.60 -15.73 -10.29
CA VAL A 105 -7.73 -14.94 -9.41
C VAL A 105 -6.56 -15.78 -8.92
N ARG A 106 -6.77 -17.05 -8.58
CA ARG A 106 -5.68 -17.94 -8.11
C ARG A 106 -4.57 -18.13 -9.14
N MET A 107 -4.85 -17.93 -10.44
CA MET A 107 -3.84 -18.00 -11.49
C MET A 107 -3.16 -16.65 -11.68
N VAL A 108 -3.94 -15.57 -11.82
CA VAL A 108 -3.40 -14.25 -12.13
C VAL A 108 -2.72 -13.57 -10.93
N SER A 109 -3.10 -13.92 -9.70
CA SER A 109 -2.49 -13.34 -8.49
C SER A 109 -1.11 -13.91 -8.19
N ARG A 110 -0.70 -15.04 -8.79
CA ARG A 110 0.59 -15.69 -8.45
C ARG A 110 1.78 -14.77 -8.68
N GLY A 111 1.84 -14.10 -9.83
CA GLY A 111 2.92 -13.17 -10.16
C GLY A 111 3.00 -11.99 -9.16
N PRO A 112 1.91 -11.22 -9.01
CA PRO A 112 1.84 -10.11 -8.06
C PRO A 112 2.16 -10.52 -6.62
N LEU A 113 1.59 -11.63 -6.13
CA LEU A 113 1.85 -12.10 -4.76
C LEU A 113 3.30 -12.51 -4.55
N ASN A 114 3.97 -13.09 -5.55
CA ASN A 114 5.38 -13.44 -5.47
C ASN A 114 6.31 -12.21 -5.50
N ALA A 115 5.91 -11.14 -6.19
CA ALA A 115 6.67 -9.89 -6.27
C ALA A 115 6.45 -8.96 -5.05
N ALA A 116 5.33 -9.11 -4.36
CA ALA A 116 4.92 -8.24 -3.26
C ALA A 116 5.95 -8.11 -2.12
N PRO A 117 6.65 -9.17 -1.66
CA PRO A 117 7.67 -9.04 -0.61
C PRO A 117 8.80 -8.07 -0.99
N THR A 118 9.32 -8.16 -2.22
CA THR A 118 10.38 -7.27 -2.70
C THR A 118 9.88 -5.84 -2.88
N ALA A 119 8.67 -5.66 -3.41
CA ALA A 119 8.04 -4.34 -3.53
C ALA A 119 7.84 -3.69 -2.15
N PHE A 120 7.35 -4.45 -1.17
CA PHE A 120 7.15 -4.00 0.20
C PHE A 120 8.47 -3.61 0.89
N ALA A 121 9.52 -4.44 0.75
CA ALA A 121 10.85 -4.09 1.26
C ALA A 121 11.37 -2.77 0.67
N THR A 122 11.14 -2.55 -0.64
CA THR A 122 11.51 -1.31 -1.33
C THR A 122 10.72 -0.11 -0.79
N GLN A 123 9.44 -0.28 -0.49
CA GLN A 123 8.61 0.76 0.13
C GLN A 123 9.12 1.13 1.52
N LEU A 124 9.47 0.16 2.36
CA LEU A 124 10.05 0.42 3.68
C LEU A 124 11.40 1.15 3.58
N GLU A 125 12.24 0.80 2.63
CA GLU A 125 13.50 1.51 2.37
C GLU A 125 13.25 2.97 1.98
N GLN A 126 12.23 3.23 1.15
CA GLN A 126 11.86 4.59 0.77
C GLN A 126 11.30 5.41 1.95
N LEU A 127 10.51 4.79 2.84
CA LEU A 127 10.06 5.41 4.10
C LEU A 127 11.25 5.72 5.00
N SER A 128 12.15 4.77 5.19
CA SER A 128 13.39 4.92 5.96
C SER A 128 14.20 6.13 5.48
N ARG A 129 14.40 6.25 4.17
CA ARG A 129 15.12 7.39 3.56
C ARG A 129 14.41 8.72 3.77
N HIS A 130 13.09 8.78 3.64
CA HIS A 130 12.32 10.00 3.87
C HIS A 130 12.35 10.46 5.33
N LEU A 131 12.36 9.51 6.25
CA LEU A 131 12.26 9.78 7.69
C LEU A 131 13.62 9.86 8.39
N GLY A 132 14.69 9.41 7.73
CA GLY A 132 16.01 9.28 8.36
C GLY A 132 16.01 8.26 9.51
N ALA A 133 15.13 7.25 9.45
CA ALA A 133 14.91 6.25 10.50
C ALA A 133 15.18 4.84 9.97
N ALA A 134 15.54 3.90 10.85
CA ALA A 134 15.69 2.51 10.44
C ALA A 134 14.33 1.89 10.08
N ALA A 135 14.32 1.00 9.09
CA ALA A 135 13.16 0.19 8.75
C ALA A 135 13.59 -1.23 8.33
N TRP A 136 12.79 -2.23 8.66
CA TRP A 136 13.03 -3.61 8.24
C TRP A 136 11.73 -4.40 8.11
N VAL A 137 11.75 -5.40 7.22
CA VAL A 137 10.68 -6.39 7.11
C VAL A 137 10.73 -7.33 8.31
N ILE A 138 9.58 -7.66 8.87
CA ILE A 138 9.44 -8.76 9.83
C ILE A 138 9.29 -10.04 9.01
N THR A 139 10.24 -10.95 9.16
CA THR A 139 10.11 -12.33 8.69
C THR A 139 9.67 -13.19 9.86
N ASP A 140 8.54 -13.88 9.73
CA ASP A 140 8.14 -14.95 10.64
C ASP A 140 9.10 -16.16 10.56
#